data_AF-A0A535HSP1-F1
#
_entry.id   AF-A0A535HSP1-F1
#
_cell.length_a   1.000
_cell.length_b   1.000
_cell.length_c   1.000
_cell.angle_alpha   90.00
_cell.angle_beta   90.00
_cell.angle_gamma   90.00
#
_symmetry.space_group_name_H-M   'P 1'
#
loop_
_entity.id
_entity.type
_entity.pdbx_description
1 polymer ?
#
loop_
_entity_poly.entity_id
_entity_poly.type
_entity_poly.pdbx_seq_one_letter_code
_entity_poly.pdbx_strand_id
1 'polypeptide(L)'
;MVWRGVVGETVMAEARGIECAGDVLAETLTVVRASCDANLVRAARAFDARLEEVSEQLERERSALRYDALHDQLTGLPNRTLLYDRLIQACAGAERNGRPFAVLLVDLDGFKAINDSLGHRCGDLVLHDAAARLIGALRESDTLADSAGTSSWRC
;
A
#
# COMPACT_ATOMS: atom_id res chain seq x y z
N MET A 1 -9.82 8.89 34.19
CA MET A 1 -10.35 9.08 35.56
C MET A 1 -10.89 10.49 35.83
N VAL A 2 -10.37 11.54 35.20
CA VAL A 2 -10.79 12.95 35.39
C VAL A 2 -12.23 13.26 34.94
N TRP A 3 -12.70 12.70 33.82
CA TRP A 3 -14.02 13.05 33.25
C TRP A 3 -15.24 12.57 34.05
N ARG A 4 -15.09 11.50 34.85
CA ARG A 4 -16.16 11.04 35.77
C ARG A 4 -16.44 12.04 36.90
N GLY A 5 -15.43 12.80 37.30
CA GLY A 5 -15.59 13.90 38.26
C GLY A 5 -16.34 15.07 37.64
N VAL A 6 -15.99 15.46 36.41
CA VAL A 6 -16.65 16.54 35.67
C VAL A 6 -18.14 16.30 35.47
N VAL A 7 -18.53 15.11 34.99
CA VAL A 7 -19.95 14.75 34.79
C VAL A 7 -20.73 14.79 36.11
N GLY A 8 -20.11 14.32 37.21
CA GLY A 8 -20.73 14.38 38.53
C GLY A 8 -20.88 15.79 39.06
N GLU A 9 -19.85 16.63 38.93
CA GLU A 9 -19.90 18.03 39.33
C GLU A 9 -20.96 18.81 38.55
N THR A 10 -21.08 18.59 37.24
CA THR A 10 -22.11 19.25 36.41
C THR A 10 -23.52 18.82 36.81
N VAL A 11 -23.77 17.51 36.98
CA VAL A 11 -25.09 17.01 37.40
C VAL A 11 -25.46 17.52 38.79
N MET A 12 -24.50 17.55 39.73
CA MET A 12 -24.72 18.06 41.08
C MET A 12 -24.89 19.59 41.12
N ALA A 13 -24.29 20.34 40.19
CA ALA A 13 -24.47 21.79 40.09
C ALA A 13 -25.88 22.13 39.58
N GLU A 14 -26.35 21.45 38.52
CA GLU A 14 -27.69 21.62 37.97
C GLU A 14 -28.79 21.19 38.98
N ALA A 15 -28.55 20.12 39.74
CA ALA A 15 -29.47 19.64 40.76
C ALA A 15 -29.64 20.59 41.96
N ARG A 16 -28.73 21.56 42.18
CA ARG A 16 -28.93 22.58 43.23
C ARG A 16 -29.98 23.62 42.86
N GLY A 17 -30.33 23.74 41.57
CA GLY A 17 -31.35 24.67 41.08
C GLY A 17 -32.77 24.12 41.11
N ILE A 18 -32.94 22.83 41.40
CA ILE A 18 -34.21 22.10 41.38
C ILE A 18 -34.23 21.31 42.68
N GLU A 19 -35.14 21.59 43.63
CA GLU A 19 -35.21 20.89 44.93
C GLU A 19 -35.48 19.37 44.77
N CYS A 20 -34.44 18.63 44.41
CA CYS A 20 -34.47 17.23 44.01
C CYS A 20 -34.16 16.34 45.23
N ALA A 21 -34.91 15.26 45.37
CA ALA A 21 -34.65 14.25 46.39
C ALA A 21 -33.31 13.52 46.12
N GLY A 22 -32.55 13.25 47.18
CA GLY A 22 -31.17 12.74 47.06
C GLY A 22 -31.06 11.35 46.41
N ASP A 23 -32.11 10.54 46.48
CA ASP A 23 -32.26 9.25 45.81
C ASP A 23 -32.40 9.41 44.29
N VAL A 24 -33.25 10.33 43.83
CA VAL A 24 -33.43 10.66 42.40
C VAL A 24 -32.14 11.20 41.79
N LEU A 25 -31.38 12.01 42.56
CA LEU A 25 -30.09 12.53 42.14
C LEU A 25 -29.03 11.42 41.98
N ALA A 26 -28.99 10.46 42.90
CA ALA A 26 -28.08 9.33 42.86
C ALA A 26 -28.38 8.38 41.67
N GLU A 27 -29.66 8.13 41.40
CA GLU A 27 -30.10 7.34 40.25
C GLU A 27 -29.74 8.03 38.93
N THR A 28 -30.02 9.33 38.81
CA THR A 28 -29.69 10.14 37.63
C THR A 28 -28.18 10.12 37.36
N LEU A 29 -27.35 10.32 38.39
CA LEU A 29 -25.90 10.29 38.24
C LEU A 29 -25.39 8.92 37.77
N THR A 30 -26.02 7.84 38.23
CA THR A 30 -25.69 6.47 37.82
C THR A 30 -25.99 6.25 36.34
N VAL A 31 -27.18 6.65 35.87
CA VAL A 31 -27.58 6.53 34.46
C VAL A 31 -26.69 7.38 33.56
N VAL A 32 -26.45 8.64 33.92
CA VAL A 32 -25.61 9.55 33.14
C VAL A 32 -24.19 9.00 33.03
N ARG A 33 -23.60 8.53 34.14
CA ARG A 33 -22.25 7.95 34.15
C ARG A 33 -22.16 6.69 33.31
N ALA A 34 -23.14 5.79 33.40
CA ALA A 34 -23.17 4.57 32.60
C ALA A 34 -23.27 4.89 31.09
N SER A 35 -24.10 5.85 30.72
CA SER A 35 -24.24 6.33 29.33
C SER A 35 -22.94 6.97 28.83
N CYS A 36 -22.32 7.82 29.65
CA CYS A 36 -21.04 8.46 29.42
C CYS A 36 -19.90 7.43 29.19
N ASP A 37 -19.77 6.43 30.07
CA ASP A 37 -18.78 5.36 29.94
C ASP A 37 -19.02 4.54 28.66
N ALA A 38 -20.28 4.20 28.36
CA ALA A 38 -20.64 3.46 27.15
C ALA A 38 -20.32 4.26 25.87
N ASN A 39 -20.58 5.56 25.87
CA ASN A 39 -20.25 6.44 24.75
C ASN A 39 -18.74 6.58 24.55
N LEU A 40 -17.96 6.69 25.64
CA LEU A 40 -16.50 6.70 25.55
C LEU A 40 -15.95 5.40 24.96
N VAL A 41 -16.46 4.24 25.40
CA VAL A 41 -16.03 2.94 24.86
C VAL A 41 -16.41 2.80 23.38
N ARG A 42 -17.61 3.26 22.99
CA ARG A 42 -18.04 3.27 21.58
C ARG A 42 -17.15 4.17 20.73
N ALA A 43 -16.86 5.38 21.22
CA ALA A 43 -15.99 6.32 20.53
C ALA A 43 -14.58 5.74 20.38
N ALA A 44 -13.99 5.20 21.46
CA ALA A 44 -12.68 4.57 21.42
C ALA A 44 -12.62 3.44 20.39
N ARG A 45 -13.60 2.53 20.38
CA ARG A 45 -13.67 1.45 19.38
C ARG A 45 -13.82 1.96 17.95
N ALA A 46 -14.61 3.01 17.74
CA ALA A 46 -14.77 3.62 16.42
C ALA A 46 -13.47 4.29 15.96
N PHE A 47 -12.73 4.93 16.87
CA PHE A 47 -11.41 5.47 16.58
C PHE A 47 -10.41 4.36 16.25
N ASP A 48 -10.34 3.29 17.03
CA ASP A 48 -9.44 2.15 16.79
C ASP A 48 -9.72 1.52 15.42
N ALA A 49 -11.00 1.24 15.11
CA ALA A 49 -11.40 0.70 13.82
C ALA A 49 -11.02 1.64 12.66
N ARG A 50 -11.16 2.96 12.84
CA ARG A 50 -10.76 3.93 11.83
C ARG A 50 -9.25 4.01 11.65
N LEU A 51 -8.48 3.87 12.73
CA LEU A 51 -7.02 3.84 12.66
C LEU A 51 -6.53 2.60 11.91
N GLU A 52 -7.13 1.42 12.17
CA GLU A 52 -6.84 0.20 11.42
C GLU A 52 -7.14 0.38 9.92
N GLU A 53 -8.33 0.88 9.57
CA GLU A 53 -8.72 1.12 8.18
C GLU A 53 -7.75 2.07 7.44
N VAL A 54 -7.37 3.19 8.09
CA VAL A 54 -6.42 4.15 7.53
C VAL A 54 -5.03 3.54 7.40
N SER A 55 -4.60 2.74 8.38
CA SER A 55 -3.30 2.07 8.33
C SER A 55 -3.23 1.06 7.18
N GLU A 56 -4.29 0.27 6.98
CA GLU A 56 -4.38 -0.66 5.85
C GLU A 56 -4.39 0.06 4.51
N GLN A 57 -5.10 1.19 4.41
CA GLN A 57 -5.11 2.00 3.20
C GLN A 57 -3.72 2.54 2.88
N LEU A 58 -3.02 3.07 3.88
CA LEU A 58 -1.67 3.59 3.70
C LEU A 58 -0.70 2.52 3.24
N GLU A 59 -0.79 1.29 3.79
CA GLU A 59 0.08 0.20 3.35
C GLU A 59 -0.23 -0.30 1.93
N ARG A 60 -1.51 -0.30 1.54
CA ARG A 60 -1.90 -0.57 0.15
C ARG A 60 -1.33 0.46 -0.81
N GLU A 61 -1.47 1.74 -0.50
CA GLU A 61 -0.94 2.84 -1.33
C GLU A 61 0.59 2.81 -1.40
N ARG A 62 1.27 2.57 -0.28
CA ARG A 62 2.73 2.40 -0.24
C ARG A 62 3.19 1.22 -1.08
N SER A 63 2.48 0.09 -1.02
CA SER A 63 2.82 -1.10 -1.78
C SER A 63 2.65 -0.87 -3.29
N ALA A 64 1.58 -0.20 -3.70
CA ALA A 64 1.37 0.21 -5.09
C ALA A 64 2.46 1.17 -5.57
N LEU A 65 2.78 2.21 -4.79
CA LEU A 65 3.85 3.15 -5.11
C LEU A 65 5.22 2.47 -5.23
N ARG A 66 5.52 1.51 -4.35
CA ARG A 66 6.75 0.70 -4.44
C ARG A 66 6.77 -0.16 -5.69
N TYR A 67 5.64 -0.78 -6.04
CA TYR A 67 5.53 -1.57 -7.25
C TYR A 67 5.79 -0.70 -8.49
N ASP A 68 5.11 0.44 -8.61
CA ASP A 68 5.25 1.38 -9.72
C ASP A 68 6.65 1.99 -9.81
N ALA A 69 7.33 2.20 -8.68
CA ALA A 69 8.70 2.69 -8.65
C ALA A 69 9.73 1.66 -9.17
N LEU A 70 9.39 0.37 -9.13
CA LEU A 70 10.29 -0.74 -9.43
C LEU A 70 9.89 -1.56 -10.66
N HIS A 71 8.73 -1.31 -11.26
CA HIS A 71 8.23 -2.02 -12.43
C HIS A 71 7.87 -1.04 -13.54
N ASP A 72 8.00 -1.49 -14.79
CA ASP A 72 7.51 -0.79 -15.96
C ASP A 72 5.98 -0.92 -16.04
N GLN A 73 5.28 0.21 -16.19
CA GLN A 73 3.80 0.23 -16.14
C GLN A 73 3.14 -0.43 -17.36
N LEU A 74 3.85 -0.54 -18.49
CA LEU A 74 3.30 -1.12 -19.70
C LEU A 74 3.36 -2.66 -19.66
N THR A 75 4.50 -3.19 -19.25
CA THR A 75 4.79 -4.63 -19.29
C THR A 75 4.64 -5.32 -17.93
N GLY A 76 4.65 -4.56 -16.83
CA GLY A 76 4.71 -5.09 -15.47
C GLY A 76 6.05 -5.73 -15.09
N LEU A 77 7.05 -5.66 -15.99
CA LEU A 77 8.37 -6.21 -15.75
C LEU A 77 9.15 -5.33 -14.75
N PRO A 78 10.07 -5.91 -13.97
CA PRO A 78 11.12 -5.17 -13.28
C PRO A 78 11.71 -4.09 -14.19
N ASN A 79 11.74 -2.86 -13.71
CA ASN A 79 12.37 -1.77 -14.43
C ASN A 79 13.89 -1.82 -14.24
N ARG A 80 14.59 -0.89 -14.88
CA ARG A 80 16.05 -0.77 -14.80
C ARG A 80 16.57 -0.66 -13.36
N THR A 81 15.86 0.01 -12.44
CA THR A 81 16.26 0.13 -11.04
C THR A 81 16.25 -1.23 -10.35
N LEU A 82 15.16 -1.99 -10.50
CA LEU A 82 15.06 -3.32 -9.92
C LEU A 82 16.04 -4.31 -10.57
N LEU A 83 16.29 -4.20 -11.88
CA LEU A 83 17.32 -4.98 -12.57
C LEU A 83 18.70 -4.78 -11.94
N TYR A 84 19.11 -3.54 -11.68
CA TYR A 84 20.41 -3.26 -11.06
C TYR A 84 20.52 -3.85 -9.66
N ASP A 85 19.47 -3.73 -8.84
CA ASP A 85 19.43 -4.36 -7.51
C ASP A 85 19.61 -5.89 -7.60
N ARG A 86 18.91 -6.53 -8.54
CA ARG A 86 19.03 -7.98 -8.78
C ARG A 86 20.41 -8.39 -9.26
N LEU A 87 21.05 -7.60 -10.11
CA LEU A 87 22.42 -7.85 -10.56
C LEU A 87 23.41 -7.77 -9.39
N ILE A 88 23.27 -6.78 -8.50
CA ILE A 88 24.12 -6.66 -7.30
C ILE A 88 23.94 -7.89 -6.40
N GLN A 89 22.70 -8.33 -6.19
CA GLN A 89 22.40 -9.54 -5.43
C GLN A 89 23.00 -10.80 -6.07
N ALA A 90 22.92 -10.92 -7.39
CA ALA A 90 23.48 -12.04 -8.14
C ALA A 90 25.01 -12.09 -8.04
N CYS A 91 25.69 -10.95 -8.19
CA CYS A 91 27.15 -10.85 -7.98
C CYS A 91 27.55 -11.30 -6.57
N ALA A 92 26.91 -10.75 -5.54
CA ALA A 92 27.21 -11.11 -4.16
C ALA A 92 26.89 -12.58 -3.86
N GLY A 93 25.85 -13.14 -4.49
CA GLY A 93 25.51 -14.56 -4.41
C GLY A 93 26.55 -15.45 -5.08
N ALA A 94 27.06 -15.05 -6.24
CA ALA A 94 28.11 -15.76 -6.97
C ALA A 94 29.43 -15.79 -6.19
N GLU A 95 29.81 -14.66 -5.57
CA GLU A 95 31.00 -14.57 -4.71
C GLU A 95 30.89 -15.49 -3.48
N ARG A 96 29.73 -15.53 -2.82
CA ARG A 96 29.53 -16.35 -1.63
C ARG A 96 29.46 -17.85 -1.92
N ASN A 97 28.80 -18.23 -3.01
CA ASN A 97 28.43 -19.62 -3.27
C ASN A 97 29.27 -20.28 -4.37
N GLY A 98 30.14 -19.54 -5.04
CA GLY A 98 30.93 -20.01 -6.18
C GLY A 98 30.11 -20.41 -7.41
N ARG A 99 28.85 -19.98 -7.49
CA ARG A 99 27.95 -20.30 -8.60
C ARG A 99 27.86 -19.12 -9.57
N PRO A 100 28.29 -19.27 -10.84
CA PRO A 100 28.20 -18.19 -11.81
C PRO A 100 26.73 -17.93 -12.21
N PHE A 101 26.47 -16.72 -12.67
CA PHE A 101 25.22 -16.34 -13.34
C PHE A 101 25.53 -15.77 -14.72
N ALA A 102 24.51 -15.64 -15.56
CA ALA A 102 24.62 -15.06 -16.89
C ALA A 102 23.61 -13.92 -17.05
N VAL A 103 23.93 -12.97 -17.93
CA VAL A 103 23.03 -11.89 -18.34
C VAL A 103 22.83 -11.99 -19.84
N LEU A 104 21.58 -11.96 -20.28
CA LEU A 104 21.20 -11.93 -21.68
C LEU A 104 20.48 -10.61 -21.95
N LEU A 105 20.93 -9.87 -22.96
CA LEU A 105 20.22 -8.71 -23.47
C LEU A 105 19.49 -9.13 -24.76
N VAL A 106 18.20 -8.82 -24.84
CA VAL A 106 17.34 -9.16 -25.98
C VAL A 106 16.75 -7.86 -26.52
N ASP A 107 16.80 -7.69 -27.85
CA ASP A 107 16.13 -6.61 -28.56
C ASP A 107 15.08 -7.18 -29.52
N LEU A 108 14.02 -6.42 -29.79
CA LEU A 108 12.96 -6.84 -30.71
C LEU A 108 13.26 -6.29 -32.11
N ASP A 109 13.72 -7.18 -33.00
CA ASP A 109 14.02 -6.84 -34.38
C ASP A 109 12.81 -6.19 -35.09
N GLY A 110 13.05 -5.06 -35.75
CA GLY A 110 12.02 -4.36 -36.52
C GLY A 110 10.96 -3.64 -35.68
N PHE A 111 11.09 -3.59 -34.34
CA PHE A 111 10.10 -2.96 -33.46
C PHE A 111 9.83 -1.50 -33.80
N LYS A 112 10.86 -0.73 -34.16
CA LYS A 112 10.69 0.66 -34.61
C LYS A 112 9.80 0.78 -35.85
N ALA A 113 9.94 -0.13 -36.83
CA ALA A 113 9.13 -0.09 -38.04
C ALA A 113 7.64 -0.35 -37.74
N ILE A 114 7.33 -1.18 -36.72
CA ILE A 114 5.97 -1.39 -36.23
C ILE A 114 5.42 -0.10 -35.62
N ASN A 115 6.19 0.57 -34.76
CA ASN A 115 5.78 1.86 -34.17
C ASN A 115 5.54 2.92 -35.25
N ASP A 116 6.46 3.03 -36.21
CA ASP A 116 6.39 4.05 -37.26
C ASP A 116 5.22 3.79 -38.24
N SER A 117 4.88 2.51 -38.49
CA SER A 117 3.84 2.14 -39.48
C SER A 117 2.44 1.96 -38.89
N LEU A 118 2.34 1.48 -37.64
CA LEU A 118 1.09 1.09 -36.99
C LEU A 118 0.80 1.89 -35.70
N GLY A 119 1.73 2.76 -35.30
CA GLY A 119 1.63 3.60 -34.12
C GLY A 119 2.04 2.89 -32.83
N HIS A 120 2.41 3.70 -31.83
CA HIS A 120 2.92 3.21 -30.53
C HIS A 120 1.96 2.29 -29.79
N ARG A 121 0.63 2.45 -29.95
CA ARG A 121 -0.34 1.54 -29.31
C ARG A 121 -0.20 0.10 -29.81
N CYS A 122 0.13 -0.09 -31.08
CA CYS A 122 0.42 -1.43 -31.61
C CYS A 122 1.77 -1.95 -31.11
N GLY A 123 2.78 -1.08 -30.99
CA GLY A 123 4.05 -1.44 -30.35
C GLY A 123 3.88 -1.86 -28.88
N ASP A 124 3.06 -1.15 -28.12
CA ASP A 124 2.73 -1.45 -26.73
C ASP A 124 2.16 -2.88 -26.59
N LEU A 125 1.29 -3.30 -27.52
CA LEU A 125 0.76 -4.67 -27.57
C LEU A 125 1.83 -5.71 -27.90
N VAL A 126 2.75 -5.40 -28.81
CA VAL A 126 3.88 -6.28 -29.16
C VAL A 126 4.81 -6.45 -27.96
N LEU A 127 5.14 -5.38 -27.23
CA LEU A 127 5.95 -5.46 -26.02
C LEU A 127 5.29 -6.32 -24.95
N HIS A 128 3.98 -6.15 -24.74
CA HIS A 128 3.22 -6.95 -23.78
C HIS A 128 3.25 -8.44 -24.12
N ASP A 129 2.99 -8.80 -25.38
CA ASP A 129 2.98 -10.20 -25.81
C ASP A 129 4.40 -10.82 -25.81
N ALA A 130 5.42 -10.05 -26.20
CA ALA A 130 6.82 -10.48 -26.11
C ALA A 130 7.24 -10.75 -24.66
N ALA A 131 6.90 -9.85 -23.73
CA ALA A 131 7.17 -10.02 -22.31
C ALA A 131 6.49 -11.28 -21.77
N ALA A 132 5.20 -11.50 -22.07
CA ALA A 132 4.46 -12.68 -21.64
C ALA A 132 5.09 -13.99 -22.16
N ARG A 133 5.50 -14.03 -23.43
CA ARG A 133 6.17 -15.19 -24.04
C ARG A 133 7.52 -15.47 -23.40
N LEU A 134 8.30 -14.44 -23.14
CA LEU A 134 9.62 -14.57 -22.50
C LEU A 134 9.47 -15.07 -21.06
N ILE A 135 8.54 -14.51 -20.27
CA ILE A 135 8.23 -15.01 -18.92
C ILE A 135 7.89 -16.51 -18.97
N GLY A 136 7.04 -16.92 -19.92
CA GLY A 136 6.65 -18.33 -20.07
C GLY A 136 7.79 -19.29 -20.45
N ALA A 137 8.90 -18.76 -20.97
CA ALA A 137 10.09 -19.55 -21.33
C ALA A 137 11.16 -19.58 -20.22
N LEU A 138 11.03 -18.71 -19.22
CA LEU A 138 12.00 -18.56 -18.13
C LEU A 138 11.67 -19.48 -16.95
N ARG A 139 12.70 -19.81 -16.17
CA ARG A 139 12.54 -20.52 -14.90
C ARG A 139 12.17 -19.53 -13.80
N GLU A 140 11.61 -20.03 -12.70
CA GLU A 140 11.27 -19.21 -11.53
C GLU A 140 12.47 -18.45 -10.94
N SER A 141 13.68 -18.98 -11.10
CA SER A 141 14.92 -18.35 -10.62
C SER A 141 15.40 -17.20 -11.50
N ASP A 142 14.91 -17.11 -12.74
CA ASP A 142 15.39 -16.15 -13.72
C ASP A 142 14.65 -14.82 -13.54
N THR A 143 15.31 -13.71 -13.89
CA THR A 143 14.70 -12.37 -13.82
C THR A 143 14.66 -11.79 -15.22
N LEU A 144 13.46 -11.48 -15.70
CA LEU A 144 13.25 -10.64 -16.88
C LEU A 144 13.03 -9.20 -16.44
N ALA A 145 13.62 -8.24 -17.15
CA ALA A 145 13.48 -6.82 -16.84
C ALA A 145 13.44 -5.99 -18.12
N ASP A 146 12.74 -4.86 -18.08
CA ASP A 146 12.84 -3.84 -19.12
C ASP A 146 14.07 -2.95 -18.84
N SER A 147 15.08 -3.08 -19.68
CA SER A 147 16.33 -2.31 -19.59
C SER A 147 16.28 -0.94 -20.29
N ALA A 148 15.38 -0.76 -21.27
CA ALA A 148 15.31 0.44 -22.09
C ALA A 148 14.56 1.58 -21.38
N GLY A 149 13.64 1.23 -20.48
CA GLY A 149 12.81 2.18 -19.76
C GLY A 149 11.72 2.79 -20.64
N THR A 150 10.60 3.14 -20.02
CA THR A 150 9.34 3.54 -20.68
C THR A 150 9.45 4.77 -21.61
N SER A 151 10.55 5.52 -21.56
CA SER A 151 10.78 6.73 -22.36
C SER A 151 11.55 6.51 -23.67
N SER A 152 12.18 5.35 -23.88
CA SER A 152 13.02 5.11 -25.08
C SER A 152 12.22 4.85 -26.36
N TRP A 153 10.94 4.46 -26.25
CA TRP A 153 10.16 3.94 -27.38
C TRP A 153 8.92 4.78 -27.73
N ARG A 154 8.66 5.85 -26.97
CA ARG A 154 7.47 6.70 -27.10
C ARG A 154 7.66 7.94 -28.00
N CYS A 155 8.81 8.09 -28.64
CA CYS A 155 9.10 9.16 -29.62
C CYS A 155 9.35 8.59 -31.02
#